data_AF-A0A2T1C7A4-F1
#
_entry.id   AF-A0A2T1C7A4-F1
#
_cell.length_a   1.000
_cell.length_b   1.000
_cell.length_c   1.000
_cell.angle_alpha   90.00
_cell.angle_beta   90.00
_cell.angle_gamma   90.00
#
_symmetry.space_group_name_H-M   'P 1'
#
loop_
_entity.id
_entity.type
_entity.pdbx_description
1 polymer ?
#
loop_
_entity_poly.entity_id
_entity_poly.type
_entity_poly.pdbx_seq_one_letter_code
_entity_poly.pdbx_strand_id
1 'polypeptide(L)' 'SQLIECTGIYSPLEDHSYVVKVKVNPDLGTIYWENGADLDPDVLYSIITNQPIGTYEKESVSRFEI' A
#
# COMPACT_ATOMS: atom_id res chain seq x y z
N SER A 1 -14.42 4.70 -8.13
CA SER A 1 -14.02 3.69 -7.12
C SER A 1 -13.55 4.42 -5.86
N GLN A 2 -13.59 3.79 -4.68
CA GLN A 2 -13.24 4.45 -3.41
C GLN A 2 -11.75 4.35 -3.02
N LEU A 3 -10.98 3.47 -3.67
CA LEU A 3 -9.58 3.15 -3.33
C LEU A 3 -8.58 3.68 -4.36
N ILE A 4 -8.68 3.19 -5.60
CA ILE A 4 -7.82 3.60 -6.73
C ILE A 4 -8.62 3.60 -8.02
N GLU A 5 -8.20 4.41 -9.00
CA GLU A 5 -8.59 4.20 -10.40
C GLU A 5 -7.65 3.18 -11.02
N CYS A 6 -8.21 2.13 -11.64
CA CYS A 6 -7.42 1.08 -12.27
C CYS A 6 -6.91 1.53 -13.65
N THR A 7 -6.02 2.52 -13.66
CA THR A 7 -5.36 3.01 -14.86
C THR A 7 -3.83 2.91 -14.71
N GLY A 8 -3.10 3.03 -15.82
CA GLY A 8 -1.64 2.92 -15.83
C GLY A 8 -1.13 1.60 -15.26
N ILE A 9 -0.27 1.67 -14.24
CA ILE A 9 0.30 0.47 -13.57
C ILE A 9 -0.78 -0.39 -12.90
N TYR A 10 -1.92 0.21 -12.54
CA TYR A 10 -3.04 -0.49 -11.90
C TYR A 10 -4.06 -1.04 -12.89
N SER A 11 -3.94 -0.76 -14.19
CA SER A 11 -4.90 -1.26 -15.20
C SER A 11 -5.19 -2.77 -15.12
N PRO A 12 -4.20 -3.65 -14.86
CA PRO A 12 -4.48 -5.08 -14.72
C PRO A 12 -5.41 -5.44 -13.55
N LEU A 13 -5.56 -4.57 -12.54
CA LEU A 13 -6.41 -4.81 -11.36
C LEU A 13 -7.91 -4.64 -11.62
N GLU A 14 -8.32 -4.25 -12.84
CA GLU A 14 -9.74 -4.35 -13.25
C GLU A 14 -10.20 -5.81 -13.36
N ASP A 15 -9.27 -6.73 -13.65
CA ASP A 15 -9.55 -8.16 -13.75
C ASP A 15 -9.33 -8.85 -12.40
N HIS A 16 -10.41 -9.42 -11.86
CA HIS A 16 -10.37 -10.21 -10.63
C HIS A 16 -9.36 -11.38 -10.70
N SER A 17 -9.16 -11.97 -11.89
CA SER A 17 -8.18 -13.05 -12.09
C SER A 17 -6.73 -12.58 -11.86
N TYR A 18 -6.48 -11.29 -12.03
CA TYR A 18 -5.20 -10.66 -11.74
C TYR A 18 -5.11 -10.21 -10.28
N VAL A 19 -6.19 -9.64 -9.73
CA VAL A 19 -6.26 -9.21 -8.32
C VAL A 19 -5.86 -10.34 -7.36
N VAL A 20 -6.35 -11.55 -7.57
CA VAL A 20 -6.06 -12.71 -6.71
C VAL A 20 -4.59 -13.17 -6.74
N LYS A 21 -3.76 -12.62 -7.63
CA LYS A 21 -2.32 -12.91 -7.70
C LYS A 21 -1.48 -12.05 -6.74
N VAL A 22 -2.13 -11.28 -5.86
CA VAL A 22 -1.51 -10.47 -4.81
C VAL A 22 -0.52 -11.29 -3.98
N LYS A 23 0.61 -10.68 -3.65
CA LYS A 23 1.67 -11.23 -2.79
C LYS A 23 2.03 -10.24 -1.70
N VAL A 24 2.60 -10.72 -0.59
CA VAL A 24 3.20 -9.86 0.44
C VAL A 24 4.69 -9.77 0.18
N ASN A 25 5.21 -8.55 0.11
CA ASN A 25 6.64 -8.32 0.04
C ASN A 25 7.24 -8.41 1.47
N PRO A 26 8.09 -9.40 1.78
CA PRO A 26 8.60 -9.59 3.14
C PRO A 26 9.59 -8.52 3.58
N ASP A 27 10.24 -7.83 2.64
CA ASP A 27 11.26 -6.82 2.94
C ASP A 27 10.62 -5.44 3.14
N LEU A 28 9.65 -5.10 2.30
CA LEU A 28 8.98 -3.79 2.30
C LEU A 28 7.71 -3.77 3.17
N GLY A 29 7.15 -4.93 3.51
CA GLY A 29 5.89 -5.02 4.26
C GLY A 29 4.66 -4.54 3.48
N THR A 30 4.74 -4.44 2.14
CA THR A 30 3.62 -4.03 1.27
C THR A 30 2.93 -5.23 0.62
N ILE A 31 1.69 -5.07 0.14
CA ILE A 31 1.13 -6.03 -0.83
C ILE A 31 1.45 -5.60 -2.25
N TYR A 32 1.74 -6.54 -3.14
CA TYR A 32 2.18 -6.23 -4.50
C TYR A 32 1.74 -7.27 -5.54
N TRP A 33 1.82 -6.87 -6.81
CA TRP A 33 1.67 -7.71 -8.00
C TRP A 33 2.96 -7.70 -8.83
N GLU A 34 3.17 -8.71 -9.69
CA GLU A 34 4.42 -8.83 -10.46
C GLU A 34 4.64 -7.72 -11.51
N ASN A 35 3.61 -6.98 -11.89
CA ASN A 35 3.75 -5.79 -12.70
C ASN A 35 4.37 -4.59 -11.94
N GLY A 36 4.61 -4.73 -10.63
CA GLY A 36 5.18 -3.67 -9.79
C GLY A 36 4.14 -2.74 -9.16
N ALA A 37 2.85 -3.00 -9.34
CA ALA A 37 1.82 -2.32 -8.56
C ALA A 37 1.88 -2.78 -7.10
N ASP A 38 1.75 -1.85 -6.16
CA ASP A 38 1.68 -2.13 -4.73
C ASP A 38 0.61 -1.27 -4.04
N LEU A 39 0.18 -1.72 -2.86
CA LEU A 39 -0.75 -0.99 -1.99
C LEU A 39 -0.33 -1.17 -0.53
N ASP A 40 -0.40 -0.07 0.23
CA ASP A 40 -0.08 -0.08 1.65
C ASP A 40 -1.13 -0.89 2.45
N PRO A 41 -0.72 -1.97 3.16
CA PRO A 41 -1.64 -2.80 3.92
C PRO A 41 -2.33 -2.06 5.07
N ASP A 42 -1.67 -1.10 5.72
CA ASP A 42 -2.24 -0.34 6.83
C ASP A 42 -3.35 0.60 6.33
N VAL A 43 -3.14 1.22 5.17
CA VAL A 43 -4.17 2.02 4.50
C VAL A 43 -5.38 1.14 4.15
N LEU A 44 -5.16 -0.03 3.53
CA LEU A 44 -6.24 -0.94 3.19
C LEU A 44 -7.02 -1.44 4.41
N TYR A 45 -6.30 -1.82 5.46
CA TYR A 45 -6.90 -2.29 6.71
C TYR A 45 -7.73 -1.19 7.36
N SER A 46 -7.23 0.05 7.41
CA SER A 46 -7.95 1.20 7.97
C SER A 46 -9.29 1.45 7.26
N ILE A 47 -9.32 1.35 5.92
CA ILE A 47 -10.52 1.56 5.12
C ILE A 47 -11.55 0.44 5.35
N ILE A 48 -11.11 -0.82 5.36
CA ILE A 48 -12.00 -1.98 5.51
C ILE A 48 -12.57 -2.07 6.94
N THR A 49 -11.77 -1.74 7.94
CA THR A 49 -12.17 -1.83 9.36
C THR A 49 -12.75 -0.54 9.91
N ASN A 50 -12.65 0.57 9.16
CA ASN A 50 -12.95 1.92 9.61
C ASN A 50 -12.19 2.31 10.90
N GLN A 51 -11.00 1.71 11.10
CA GLN A 51 -10.08 2.08 12.18
C GLN A 51 -9.11 3.16 11.68
N PRO A 52 -8.74 4.15 12.50
CA PRO A 52 -7.77 5.16 12.10
C PRO A 52 -6.40 4.54 11.87
N ILE A 53 -5.67 5.03 10.86
CA ILE A 53 -4.25 4.72 10.70
C ILE A 53 -3.49 5.30 11.90
N GLY A 54 -2.56 4.53 12.46
CA GLY A 54 -1.70 5.00 13.53
C GLY A 54 -0.92 6.23 13.09
N THR A 55 -0.88 7.27 13.93
CA THR A 55 -0.01 8.42 13.68
C THR A 55 1.41 8.07 14.11
N TYR A 56 2.36 8.09 13.19
CA TYR A 56 3.78 8.09 13.58
C TYR A 56 4.18 9.50 14.00
N GLU A 57 4.77 9.63 15.19
CA GLU A 57 5.51 10.84 15.52
C GLU A 57 6.68 10.93 14.55
N LYS A 58 6.69 11.97 13.71
CA LYS A 58 7.88 12.30 12.93
C LYS A 58 8.92 12.74 13.95
N GLU A 59 9.83 11.84 14.34
CA GLU A 59 10.99 12.24 15.13
C GLU A 59 11.62 13.45 14.42
N SER A 60 11.69 14.57 15.14
CA SER A 60 12.40 15.73 14.65
C SER A 60 13.84 15.28 14.47
N VAL A 61 14.31 15.17 13.23
CA VAL A 61 15.72 14.88 12.93
C VAL A 61 16.53 16.08 13.44
N SER A 62 16.83 16.09 14.73
CA SER A 62 17.79 17.01 15.32
C SER A 62 19.14 16.31 15.37
N ARG A 63 20.04 16.82 14.51
CA ARG A 63 21.48 16.89 14.74
C ARG A 63 22.26 15.58 14.65
N PHE A 64 22.65 15.25 13.41
CA PHE A 64 24.04 14.88 13.14
C PHE A 64 24.65 15.97 12.24
N GLU A 65 24.89 17.13 12.85
CA GLU A 65 26.01 17.97 12.43
C GLU A 65 27.24 17.44 13.18
N ILE A 66 28.05 16.63 12.50
CA ILE A 66 29.49 16.50 12.76
C ILE A 66 30.17 16.53 11.39
#